data_AF-A0A7Y2DZD1-F1
#
_entry.id   AF-A0A7Y2DZD1-F1
#
_cell.length_a   1.000
_cell.length_b   1.000
_cell.length_c   1.000
_cell.angle_alpha   90.00
_cell.angle_beta   90.00
_cell.angle_gamma   90.00
#
_symmetry.space_group_name_H-M   'P 1'
#
loop_
_entity.id
_entity.type
_entity.pdbx_description
1 polymer ?
#
loop_
_entity_poly.entity_id
_entity_poly.type
_entity_poly.pdbx_seq_one_letter_code
_entity_poly.pdbx_strand_id
1 'polypeptide(L)'
;MEKKQLVIAIDGFSSCGKSTIARSLAKELGLAYVDSGAMYRAVTLYLMINNLPIPNKDQLNSRSFNYTKILDDIKIHFEYNASTGRSDVFLNDKNVEAKIRTMDV
;
A
#
# COMPACT_ATOMS: atom_id res chain seq x y z
N MET A 1 -25.14 6.82 21.17
CA MET A 1 -23.68 6.77 21.36
C MET A 1 -23.08 6.09 20.15
N GLU A 2 -22.20 6.76 19.40
CA GLU A 2 -21.47 6.11 18.31
C GLU A 2 -20.59 5.00 18.87
N LYS A 3 -20.68 3.82 18.25
CA LYS A 3 -19.86 2.67 18.62
C LYS A 3 -18.44 2.95 18.12
N LYS A 4 -17.50 3.19 19.04
CA LYS A 4 -16.10 3.46 18.71
C LYS A 4 -15.53 2.24 17.97
N GLN A 5 -15.08 2.43 16.72
CA GLN A 5 -14.46 1.35 15.96
C GLN A 5 -13.08 1.04 16.55
N LEU A 6 -12.77 -0.25 16.71
CA LEU A 6 -11.48 -0.73 17.19
C LEU A 6 -10.46 -0.63 16.06
N VAL A 7 -9.37 0.11 16.29
CA VAL A 7 -8.25 0.26 15.36
C VAL A 7 -6.99 -0.25 16.03
N ILE A 8 -6.26 -1.13 15.34
CA ILE A 8 -5.03 -1.76 15.83
C ILE A 8 -3.91 -1.44 14.85
N ALA A 9 -2.87 -0.74 15.30
CA ALA A 9 -1.64 -0.52 14.55
C ALA A 9 -0.59 -1.58 14.92
N ILE A 10 0.13 -2.11 13.93
CA ILE A 10 1.16 -3.15 14.11
C ILE A 10 2.43 -2.74 13.38
N ASP A 11 3.41 -2.26 14.14
CA ASP A 11 4.69 -1.74 13.63
C ASP A 11 5.88 -2.63 13.99
N GLY A 12 6.97 -2.49 13.23
CA GLY A 12 8.23 -3.20 13.46
C GLY A 12 9.04 -3.40 12.18
N PHE A 13 10.27 -3.91 12.30
CA PHE A 13 11.18 -4.09 11.17
C PHE A 13 10.62 -5.00 10.07
N SER A 14 11.13 -4.85 8.85
CA SER A 14 10.79 -5.72 7.71
C SER A 14 11.04 -7.19 8.05
N SER A 15 10.25 -8.09 7.45
CA SER A 15 10.41 -9.54 7.59
C SER A 15 10.16 -10.17 8.97
N CYS A 16 9.60 -9.43 9.95
CA CYS A 16 9.21 -9.99 11.26
C CYS A 16 7.83 -10.68 11.28
N GLY A 17 7.23 -11.00 10.12
CA GLY A 17 5.92 -11.66 10.06
C GLY A 17 4.70 -10.77 10.38
N LYS A 18 4.87 -9.45 10.47
CA LYS A 18 3.82 -8.48 10.83
C LYS A 18 2.55 -8.62 10.00
N SER A 19 2.66 -8.64 8.67
CA SER A 19 1.50 -8.74 7.77
C SER A 19 0.78 -10.08 7.90
N THR A 20 1.49 -11.15 8.26
CA THR A 20 0.90 -12.46 8.53
C THR A 20 0.06 -12.42 9.80
N ILE A 21 0.63 -11.92 10.90
CA ILE A 21 -0.06 -11.83 12.19
C ILE A 21 -1.23 -10.85 12.11
N ALA A 22 -1.04 -9.67 11.52
CA ALA A 22 -2.06 -8.64 11.36
C ALA A 22 -3.30 -9.18 10.62
N ARG A 23 -3.08 -9.97 9.56
CA ARG A 23 -4.17 -10.57 8.76
C ARG A 23 -4.93 -11.61 9.54
N SER A 24 -4.23 -12.51 10.25
CA SER A 24 -4.87 -13.51 11.10
C SER A 24 -5.68 -12.86 12.22
N LEU A 25 -5.12 -11.82 12.87
CA LEU A 25 -5.79 -11.07 13.93
C LEU A 25 -7.03 -10.34 13.40
N ALA A 26 -6.93 -9.68 12.24
CA ALA A 26 -8.05 -8.99 11.63
C ALA A 26 -9.19 -9.96 11.28
N LYS A 27 -8.85 -11.15 10.75
CA LYS A 27 -9.84 -12.20 10.46
C LYS A 27 -10.56 -12.67 11.74
N GLU A 28 -9.81 -12.95 12.80
CA GLU A 28 -10.36 -13.43 14.07
C GLU A 28 -11.28 -12.40 14.74
N LEU A 29 -10.93 -11.12 14.64
CA LEU A 29 -11.68 -10.02 15.24
C LEU A 29 -12.76 -9.42 14.32
N GLY A 30 -12.90 -9.93 13.09
CA GLY A 30 -13.81 -9.35 12.09
C GLY A 30 -13.47 -7.90 11.72
N LEU A 31 -12.19 -7.53 11.77
CA LEU A 31 -11.69 -6.20 11.42
C LEU A 31 -11.24 -6.14 9.97
N ALA A 32 -11.30 -4.93 9.39
CA ALA A 32 -10.64 -4.66 8.13
C ALA A 32 -9.11 -4.72 8.30
N TYR A 33 -8.42 -5.25 7.30
CA TYR A 33 -6.95 -5.26 7.22
C TYR A 33 -6.47 -4.29 6.14
N VAL A 34 -5.54 -3.42 6.49
CA VAL A 34 -4.92 -2.46 5.58
C VAL A 34 -3.41 -2.73 5.53
N ASP A 35 -2.87 -2.94 4.33
CA ASP A 35 -1.44 -3.14 4.07
C ASP A 35 -0.83 -1.83 3.57
N SER A 36 -0.32 -1.00 4.49
CA SER A 36 0.32 0.27 4.13
C SER A 36 1.56 0.09 3.25
N GLY A 37 2.30 -1.02 3.41
CA GLY A 37 3.44 -1.34 2.57
C GLY A 37 3.04 -1.52 1.10
N ALA A 38 1.90 -2.18 0.86
CA ALA A 38 1.36 -2.34 -0.48
C ALA A 38 0.91 -0.99 -1.11
N MET A 39 0.42 -0.04 -0.31
CA MET A 39 0.11 1.32 -0.77
C MET A 39 1.36 2.05 -1.28
N TYR A 40 2.44 2.06 -0.49
CA TYR A 40 3.69 2.69 -0.90
C TYR A 40 4.26 2.07 -2.18
N ARG A 41 4.18 0.74 -2.31
CA ARG A 41 4.63 0.05 -3.53
C ARG A 41 3.75 0.35 -4.74
N ALA A 42 2.44 0.56 -4.57
CA ALA A 42 1.58 1.03 -5.65
C ALA A 42 1.96 2.44 -6.12
N VAL A 43 2.34 3.34 -5.20
CA VAL A 43 2.89 4.66 -5.57
C VAL A 43 4.21 4.52 -6.32
N THR A 44 5.14 3.68 -5.84
CA THR A 44 6.40 3.39 -6.54
C THR A 44 6.14 2.88 -7.96
N LEU A 45 5.23 1.91 -8.10
CA LEU A 45 4.84 1.38 -9.40
C LEU A 45 4.26 2.46 -10.31
N TYR A 46 3.42 3.36 -9.78
CA TYR A 46 2.89 4.50 -10.55
C TYR A 46 4.03 5.37 -11.11
N LEU A 47 5.05 5.68 -10.31
CA LEU A 47 6.20 6.44 -10.78
C LEU A 47 6.94 5.69 -11.89
N MET A 48 7.21 4.40 -11.68
CA MET A 48 7.94 3.54 -12.62
C MET A 48 7.25 3.45 -13.99
N ILE A 49 5.95 3.16 -14.02
CA ILE A 49 5.21 2.97 -15.29
C ILE A 49 5.00 4.27 -16.07
N ASN A 50 5.07 5.41 -15.38
CA ASN A 50 4.95 6.74 -16.00
C ASN A 50 6.32 7.39 -16.26
N ASN A 51 7.42 6.65 -16.07
CA ASN A 51 8.80 7.12 -16.21
C ASN A 51 9.07 8.41 -15.39
N LEU A 52 8.45 8.53 -14.23
CA LEU A 52 8.66 9.65 -13.32
C LEU A 52 9.89 9.43 -12.44
N PRO A 53 10.56 10.50 -11.98
CA PRO A 53 11.71 10.36 -11.08
C PRO A 53 11.35 9.56 -9.83
N ILE A 54 12.14 8.52 -9.54
CA ILE A 54 12.05 7.82 -8.26
C ILE A 54 12.95 8.57 -7.27
N PRO A 55 12.40 9.11 -6.18
CA PRO A 55 13.17 9.92 -5.26
C PRO A 55 14.28 9.11 -4.59
N ASN A 56 15.52 9.55 -4.73
CA ASN A 56 16.57 9.22 -3.76
C ASN A 56 16.56 10.23 -2.60
N LYS A 57 17.25 9.91 -1.50
CA LYS A 57 17.29 10.77 -0.30
C LYS A 57 17.71 12.21 -0.58
N ASP A 58 18.58 12.43 -1.56
CA ASP A 58 19.12 13.74 -1.90
C ASP A 58 18.14 14.55 -2.78
N GLN A 59 17.39 13.87 -3.65
CA GLN A 59 16.46 14.49 -4.60
C GLN A 59 15.19 15.03 -3.95
N LEU A 60 14.70 14.41 -2.86
CA LEU A 60 13.51 14.89 -2.14
C LEU A 60 13.67 16.33 -1.63
N ASN A 61 14.90 16.73 -1.29
CA ASN A 61 15.19 18.06 -0.77
C ASN A 61 15.45 19.11 -1.86
N SER A 62 15.68 18.66 -3.10
CA SER A 62 16.19 19.53 -4.18
C SER A 62 15.13 20.41 -4.86
N ARG A 63 13.83 20.29 -4.52
CA ARG A 63 12.69 20.94 -5.21
C ARG A 63 12.64 20.72 -6.74
N SER A 64 13.48 19.85 -7.30
CA SER A 64 13.62 19.64 -8.75
C SER A 64 12.40 18.96 -9.38
N PHE A 65 11.62 18.24 -8.58
CA PHE A 65 10.40 17.57 -9.02
C PHE A 65 9.29 17.75 -7.99
N ASN A 66 8.11 18.17 -8.43
CA ASN A 66 6.98 18.39 -7.54
C ASN A 66 6.08 17.14 -7.51
N TYR A 67 6.33 16.28 -6.52
CA TYR A 67 5.54 15.07 -6.30
C TYR A 67 4.09 15.35 -5.87
N THR A 68 3.73 16.53 -5.35
CA THR A 68 2.35 16.72 -4.87
C THR A 68 1.35 16.74 -6.01
N LYS A 69 1.74 17.26 -7.18
CA LYS A 69 0.87 17.34 -8.37
C LYS A 69 0.48 15.97 -8.92
N ILE A 70 1.32 14.95 -8.73
CA ILE A 70 1.04 13.61 -9.23
C ILE A 70 0.17 12.79 -8.27
N LEU A 71 0.07 13.19 -7.00
CA LEU A 71 -0.71 12.45 -6.01
C LEU A 71 -2.20 12.49 -6.33
N ASP A 72 -2.67 13.58 -6.94
CA ASP A 72 -4.07 13.72 -7.37
C ASP A 72 -4.47 12.69 -8.45
N ASP A 73 -3.49 12.18 -9.21
CA ASP A 73 -3.68 11.17 -10.25
C ASP A 73 -3.59 9.73 -9.72
N ILE A 74 -3.26 9.54 -8.44
CA ILE A 74 -3.07 8.23 -7.82
C ILE A 74 -4.27 7.88 -6.95
N LYS A 75 -5.07 6.92 -7.41
CA LYS A 75 -6.15 6.31 -6.62
C LYS A 75 -5.75 4.90 -6.27
N ILE A 76 -5.62 4.63 -4.96
CA ILE A 76 -5.35 3.31 -4.42
C ILE A 76 -6.54 2.87 -3.61
N HIS A 77 -7.08 1.70 -3.93
CA HIS A 77 -8.08 1.03 -3.12
C HIS A 77 -7.77 -0.46 -3.01
N PHE A 78 -8.47 -1.11 -2.09
CA PHE A 78 -8.31 -2.51 -1.80
C PHE A 78 -9.63 -3.22 -2.06
N GLU A 79 -9.57 -4.34 -2.76
CA GLU A 79 -10.72 -5.21 -2.96
C GLU A 79 -10.43 -6.58 -2.37
N TYR A 80 -11.41 -7.13 -1.64
CA TYR A 80 -11.26 -8.45 -1.07
C TYR A 80 -11.34 -9.53 -2.16
N ASN A 81 -10.27 -10.29 -2.31
CA ASN A 81 -10.20 -11.44 -3.20
C ASN A 81 -10.53 -12.72 -2.43
N ALA A 82 -11.76 -13.22 -2.64
CA ALA A 82 -12.26 -14.42 -1.98
C ALA A 82 -11.47 -15.70 -2.34
N SER A 83 -10.84 -15.74 -3.53
CA SER A 83 -10.08 -16.91 -3.97
C SER A 83 -8.73 -17.07 -3.26
N THR A 84 -8.09 -15.95 -2.93
CA THR A 84 -6.80 -15.93 -2.22
C THR A 84 -6.98 -15.71 -0.72
N GLY A 85 -8.15 -15.22 -0.29
CA GLY A 85 -8.43 -14.78 1.07
C GLY A 85 -7.65 -13.52 1.44
N ARG A 86 -7.27 -12.70 0.46
CA ARG A 86 -6.42 -11.51 0.62
C ARG A 86 -7.11 -10.29 0.04
N SER A 87 -6.76 -9.11 0.53
CA SER A 87 -7.09 -7.86 -0.15
C SER A 87 -6.08 -7.62 -1.26
N ASP A 88 -6.54 -7.53 -2.50
CA ASP A 88 -5.73 -7.17 -3.65
C ASP A 88 -5.67 -5.64 -3.77
N VAL A 89 -4.51 -5.12 -4.18
CA VAL A 89 -4.32 -3.68 -4.40
C VAL A 89 -4.69 -3.29 -5.82
N PHE A 90 -5.51 -2.26 -5.93
CA PHE A 90 -5.86 -1.61 -7.18
C PHE A 90 -5.23 -0.22 -7.23
N LEU A 91 -4.62 0.08 -8.37
CA LEU A 91 -4.06 1.39 -8.70
C LEU A 91 -4.78 1.90 -9.96
N ASN A 92 -5.51 3.00 -9.83
CA ASN A 92 -6.32 3.58 -10.90
C ASN A 92 -7.18 2.52 -11.60
N ASP A 93 -7.95 1.78 -10.78
CA ASP A 93 -8.87 0.71 -11.17
C ASP A 93 -8.22 -0.53 -11.82
N LYS A 94 -6.88 -0.60 -11.84
CA LYS A 94 -6.15 -1.78 -12.31
C LYS A 94 -5.64 -2.58 -11.12
N ASN A 95 -5.94 -3.87 -11.08
CA ASN A 95 -5.33 -4.79 -10.13
C ASN A 95 -3.82 -4.84 -10.38
N VAL A 96 -3.03 -4.42 -9.38
CA VAL A 96 -1.57 -4.39 -9.41
C VAL A 96 -0.92 -5.31 -8.39
N GLU A 97 -1.71 -6.12 -7.67
CA GLU A 97 -1.28 -6.97 -6.55
C GLU A 97 -0.02 -7.80 -6.88
N ALA A 98 0.01 -8.43 -8.06
CA ALA A 98 1.16 -9.22 -8.49
C ALA A 98 2.39 -8.35 -8.83
N LYS A 99 2.18 -7.20 -9.48
CA LYS A 99 3.26 -6.31 -9.94
C LYS A 99 3.96 -5.66 -8.76
N ILE A 100 3.19 -5.15 -7.80
CA ILE A 100 3.70 -4.54 -6.57
C ILE A 100 4.32 -5.56 -5.62
N ARG A 101 4.52 -6.83 -6.02
CA ARG A 101 5.22 -7.86 -5.24
C ARG A 101 6.50 -8.38 -5.90
N THR A 102 6.82 -7.89 -7.10
CA THR A 102 8.07 -8.19 -7.80
C THR A 102 9.28 -7.53 -7.12
N MET A 103 10.51 -7.95 -7.42
CA MET A 103 11.71 -7.33 -6.83
C MET A 103 11.98 -5.92 -7.35
N ASP A 104 11.47 -5.58 -8.53
CA ASP A 104 11.76 -4.30 -9.19
C ASP A 104 11.03 -3.11 -8.52
N VAL A 105 9.96 -3.39 -7.74
CA VAL A 105 9.12 -2.40 -7.06
C VAL A 105 9.41 -2.39 -5.56
#